data_AF-A0A150FWN9-F1
#
_entry.id   AF-A0A150FWN9-F1
#
_cell.length_a   1.000
_cell.length_b   1.000
_cell.length_c   1.000
_cell.angle_alpha   90.00
_cell.angle_beta   90.00
_cell.angle_gamma   90.00
#
_symmetry.space_group_name_H-M   'P 1'
#
loop_
_entity.id
_entity.type
_entity.pdbx_description
1 polymer ?
#
loop_
_entity_poly.entity_id
_entity_poly.type
_entity_poly.pdbx_seq_one_letter_code
_entity_poly.pdbx_strand_id
1 'polypeptide(L)'
;MGQVVNPADGRRWELQLKGAGRTPYNRRADGRAVLRSSLREFVCSEAMAALGVPTTRALSLVGTGDPVLRDMFYNGNAKLEPGAVVCRVAPSFVRFGTFQLPVSRGAGEVGLVNMAADWVIKYHYPELAGQPEPYLALLREVTQ
;
A
#
# COMPACT_ATOMS: atom_id res chain seq x y z
N MET A 1 -2.93 11.43 3.10
CA MET A 1 -2.36 11.57 1.74
C MET A 1 -3.43 11.19 0.72
N GLY A 2 -3.21 11.56 -0.55
CA GLY A 2 -4.17 11.36 -1.65
C GLY A 2 -3.50 10.86 -2.93
N GLN A 3 -4.12 11.18 -4.05
CA GLN A 3 -3.69 10.76 -5.38
C GLN A 3 -3.22 11.97 -6.20
N VAL A 4 -2.27 11.74 -7.11
CA VAL A 4 -1.80 12.72 -8.09
C VAL A 4 -1.92 12.15 -9.49
N VAL A 5 -2.15 13.03 -10.47
CA VAL A 5 -2.13 12.67 -11.89
C VAL A 5 -0.86 13.27 -12.46
N ASN A 6 -0.01 12.44 -13.05
CA ASN A 6 1.19 12.90 -13.73
C ASN A 6 0.78 13.63 -15.02
N PRO A 7 1.09 14.93 -15.17
CA PRO A 7 0.67 15.69 -16.35
C PRO A 7 1.36 15.23 -17.64
N ALA A 8 2.50 14.52 -17.55
CA ALA A 8 3.25 14.09 -18.72
C ALA A 8 2.61 12.87 -19.43
N ASP A 9 2.01 11.95 -18.68
CA ASP A 9 1.47 10.69 -19.22
C ASP A 9 0.01 10.41 -18.79
N GLY A 10 -0.60 11.31 -18.01
CA GLY A 10 -1.95 11.16 -17.47
C GLY A 10 -2.10 10.06 -16.42
N ARG A 11 -1.01 9.40 -16.00
CA ARG A 11 -1.08 8.27 -15.06
C ARG A 11 -1.38 8.74 -13.65
N ARG A 12 -2.29 8.02 -12.99
CA ARG A 12 -2.65 8.24 -11.59
C ARG A 12 -1.69 7.49 -10.67
N TRP A 13 -1.25 8.17 -9.63
CA TRP A 13 -0.41 7.61 -8.59
C TRP A 13 -0.98 7.93 -7.21
N GLU A 14 -1.05 6.92 -6.35
CA GLU A 14 -1.38 7.08 -4.94
C GLU A 14 -0.10 7.34 -4.14
N LEU A 15 -0.17 8.27 -3.19
CA LEU A 15 0.93 8.57 -2.27
C LEU A 15 0.58 8.04 -0.88
N GLN A 16 1.45 7.22 -0.29
CA GLN A 16 1.27 6.67 1.05
C GLN A 16 2.49 6.98 1.92
N LEU A 17 2.27 7.65 3.05
CA LEU A 17 3.32 7.88 4.05
C LEU A 17 3.35 6.73 5.06
N LYS A 18 4.41 5.93 5.03
CA LYS A 18 4.66 4.88 6.03
C LYS A 18 5.45 5.48 7.19
N GLY A 19 4.96 5.30 8.42
CA GLY A 19 5.58 5.85 9.63
C GLY A 19 5.03 7.21 10.06
N ALA A 20 3.96 7.69 9.41
CA ALA A 20 3.35 8.99 9.67
C ALA A 20 2.69 9.12 11.07
N GLY A 21 2.54 8.02 11.82
CA GLY A 21 2.01 8.03 13.17
C GLY A 21 0.78 7.15 13.34
N ARG A 22 0.03 7.42 14.41
CA ARG A 22 -1.10 6.58 14.84
C ARG A 22 -2.30 6.70 13.90
N THR A 23 -2.93 5.58 13.61
CA THR A 23 -4.24 5.49 12.94
C THR A 23 -5.15 4.57 13.77
N PRO A 24 -6.48 4.58 13.54
CA PRO A 24 -7.40 3.62 14.17
C PRO A 24 -7.04 2.15 13.91
N TYR A 25 -6.23 1.86 12.88
CA TYR A 25 -5.86 0.51 12.47
C TYR A 25 -4.55 0.01 13.10
N ASN A 26 -3.90 0.80 13.96
CA ASN A 26 -2.57 0.49 14.47
C ASN A 26 -2.54 -0.63 15.52
N ARG A 27 -3.70 -1.12 15.98
CA ARG A 27 -3.83 -2.11 17.04
C ARG A 27 -3.06 -1.63 18.29
N ARG A 28 -1.98 -2.33 18.65
CA ARG A 28 -1.11 -2.02 19.80
C ARG A 28 0.20 -1.31 19.43
N ALA A 29 0.43 -1.02 18.15
CA ALA A 29 1.65 -0.40 17.65
C ALA A 29 1.59 1.14 17.68
N ASP A 30 2.77 1.78 17.66
CA ASP A 30 2.92 3.24 17.71
C ASP A 30 2.69 3.95 16.36
N GLY A 31 2.62 3.22 15.25
CA GLY A 31 2.46 3.80 13.91
C GLY A 31 3.68 4.48 13.31
N ARG A 32 4.85 4.34 13.95
CA ARG A 32 6.11 4.89 13.48
C ARG A 32 6.90 3.86 12.68
N ALA A 33 7.81 4.33 11.84
CA ALA A 33 8.81 3.49 11.19
C ALA A 33 10.20 3.94 11.61
N VAL A 34 11.18 3.04 11.49
CA VAL A 34 12.60 3.32 11.82
C VAL A 34 13.44 3.37 10.57
N LEU A 35 14.47 4.20 10.59
CA LEU A 35 15.34 4.52 9.46
C LEU A 35 15.88 3.26 8.78
N ARG A 36 16.36 2.27 9.55
CA ARG A 36 16.87 1.01 9.02
C ARG A 36 15.84 0.27 8.14
N SER A 37 14.60 0.13 8.62
CA SER A 37 13.55 -0.58 7.87
C SER A 37 13.04 0.24 6.68
N SER A 38 12.96 1.56 6.83
CA SER A 38 12.53 2.48 5.78
C SER A 38 13.58 2.59 4.66
N LEU A 39 14.87 2.57 5.00
CA LEU A 39 15.99 2.57 4.04
C LEU A 39 16.00 1.29 3.21
N ARG A 40 15.88 0.13 3.87
CA ARG A 40 15.79 -1.16 3.17
C ARG A 40 14.63 -1.18 2.18
N GLU A 41 13.46 -0.70 2.61
CA GLU A 41 12.30 -0.64 1.73
C GLU A 41 12.55 0.29 0.54
N PHE A 42 13.08 1.50 0.77
CA PHE A 42 13.42 2.44 -0.28
C PHE A 42 14.35 1.81 -1.33
N VAL A 43 15.47 1.23 -0.87
CA VAL A 43 16.47 0.64 -1.76
C VAL A 43 15.91 -0.58 -2.50
N CYS A 44 15.20 -1.48 -1.82
CA CYS A 44 14.62 -2.65 -2.47
C CYS A 44 13.55 -2.26 -3.49
N SER A 45 12.67 -1.31 -3.17
CA SER A 45 11.65 -0.81 -4.10
C SER A 45 12.26 -0.29 -5.39
N GLU A 46 13.26 0.58 -5.29
CA GLU A 46 13.86 1.20 -6.47
C GLU A 46 14.79 0.23 -7.23
N ALA A 47 15.48 -0.67 -6.52
CA ALA A 47 16.28 -1.71 -7.16
C ALA A 47 15.40 -2.68 -7.97
N MET A 48 14.27 -3.13 -7.41
CA MET A 48 13.32 -3.99 -8.12
C MET A 48 12.75 -3.29 -9.36
N ALA A 49 12.42 -2.00 -9.24
CA ALA A 49 11.97 -1.20 -10.39
C ALA A 49 13.05 -1.08 -11.47
N ALA A 50 14.31 -0.85 -11.08
CA ALA A 50 15.44 -0.80 -12.01
C ALA A 50 15.72 -2.14 -12.69
N LEU A 51 15.40 -3.26 -12.03
CA LEU A 51 15.44 -4.61 -12.59
C LEU A 51 14.24 -4.96 -13.48
N GLY A 52 13.28 -4.03 -13.64
CA GLY A 52 12.07 -4.26 -14.42
C GLY A 52 11.03 -5.15 -13.73
N VAL A 53 11.18 -5.43 -12.44
CA VAL A 53 10.22 -6.22 -11.68
C VAL A 53 9.10 -5.31 -11.14
N PRO A 54 7.81 -5.62 -11.40
CA PRO A 54 6.70 -4.84 -10.87
C PRO A 54 6.75 -4.69 -9.34
N THR A 55 6.74 -3.46 -8.86
CA THR A 55 6.91 -3.14 -7.44
C THR A 55 6.33 -1.76 -7.11
N THR A 56 6.02 -1.51 -5.84
CA THR A 56 5.75 -0.15 -5.36
C THR A 56 7.05 0.68 -5.40
N ARG A 57 6.94 1.95 -5.74
CA ARG A 57 8.06 2.90 -5.78
C ARG A 57 8.23 3.62 -4.45
N ALA A 58 9.43 4.10 -4.18
CA ALA A 58 9.75 4.93 -3.03
C ALA A 58 10.19 6.33 -3.48
N LEU A 59 9.37 7.33 -3.19
CA LEU A 59 9.58 8.71 -3.65
C LEU A 59 10.50 9.50 -2.72
N SER A 60 10.39 9.31 -1.40
CA SER A 60 11.22 10.02 -0.43
C SER A 60 11.40 9.24 0.86
N LEU A 61 12.52 9.48 1.52
CA LEU A 61 12.86 8.96 2.85
C LEU A 61 13.36 10.12 3.71
N VAL A 62 12.69 10.36 4.83
CA VAL A 62 12.99 11.48 5.72
C VAL A 62 13.18 10.96 7.15
N GLY A 63 14.26 11.39 7.80
CA GLY A 63 14.46 11.14 9.23
C GLY A 63 13.58 12.06 10.08
N THR A 64 12.97 11.53 11.13
CA THR A 64 12.06 12.32 11.98
C THR A 64 12.77 13.04 13.12
N GLY A 65 14.01 12.67 13.45
CA GLY A 65 14.70 13.11 14.66
C GLY A 65 14.23 12.39 15.94
N ASP A 66 12.98 11.92 15.95
CA ASP A 66 12.42 11.16 17.08
C ASP A 66 13.07 9.76 17.25
N PRO A 67 13.39 9.34 18.49
CA PRO A 67 13.74 7.96 18.78
C PRO A 67 12.49 7.08 18.82
N VAL A 68 12.59 5.87 18.26
CA VAL A 68 11.48 4.91 18.17
C VAL A 68 11.94 3.56 18.74
N LEU A 69 11.21 3.05 19.73
CA LEU A 69 11.54 1.78 20.39
C LEU A 69 11.23 0.59 19.48
N ARG A 70 12.23 -0.21 19.14
CA ARG A 70 12.06 -1.43 18.34
C ARG A 70 12.87 -2.58 18.90
N ASP A 71 12.28 -3.76 18.81
CA ASP A 71 13.00 -5.01 18.93
C ASP A 71 13.26 -5.54 17.52
N MET A 72 14.49 -5.36 17.04
CA MET A 72 14.87 -5.72 15.68
C MET A 72 14.78 -7.23 15.42
N PHE A 73 15.04 -8.05 16.44
CA PHE A 73 15.15 -9.50 16.33
C PHE A 73 13.99 -10.26 16.99
N TYR A 74 13.02 -9.53 17.54
CA TYR A 74 11.88 -10.10 18.26
C TYR A 74 12.32 -11.03 19.41
N ASN A 75 13.42 -10.69 20.09
CA ASN A 75 14.05 -11.51 21.13
C ASN A 75 13.88 -10.92 22.55
N GLY A 76 13.05 -9.90 22.71
CA GLY A 76 12.80 -9.19 23.97
C GLY A 76 13.73 -8.00 24.23
N ASN A 77 14.80 -7.81 23.45
CA ASN A 77 15.81 -6.77 23.69
C ASN A 77 15.55 -5.51 22.86
N ALA A 78 14.46 -4.81 23.18
CA ALA A 78 14.10 -3.58 22.49
C ALA A 78 15.13 -2.46 22.72
N LYS A 79 15.43 -1.69 21.66
CA LYS A 79 16.33 -0.53 21.69
C LYS A 79 15.72 0.64 20.93
N LEU A 80 16.16 1.85 21.26
CA LEU A 80 15.79 3.03 20.49
C LEU A 80 16.53 3.01 19.14
N GLU A 81 15.77 3.19 18.06
CA GLU A 81 16.29 3.38 16.71
C GLU A 81 15.84 4.75 16.18
N PRO A 82 16.59 5.38 15.26
CA PRO A 82 16.15 6.62 14.63
C PRO A 82 14.84 6.43 13.87
N GLY A 83 13.86 7.29 14.12
CA GLY A 83 12.59 7.31 13.41
C GLY A 83 12.73 7.82 11.96
N ALA A 84 11.84 7.33 11.10
CA ALA A 84 11.79 7.76 9.70
C ALA A 84 10.37 7.66 9.12
N VAL A 85 10.13 8.46 8.09
CA VAL A 85 8.95 8.37 7.22
C VAL A 85 9.41 8.11 5.80
N VAL A 86 8.79 7.13 5.14
CA VAL A 86 8.99 6.85 3.71
C VAL A 86 7.70 7.12 2.94
N CYS A 87 7.80 7.86 1.85
CA CYS A 87 6.70 8.07 0.91
C CYS A 87 6.73 6.99 -0.17
N ARG A 88 5.76 6.10 -0.11
CA ARG A 88 5.51 5.06 -1.10
C ARG A 88 4.59 5.58 -2.18
N VAL A 89 4.83 5.15 -3.42
CA VAL A 89 4.03 5.54 -4.58
C VAL A 89 3.70 4.31 -5.41
N ALA A 90 2.43 4.17 -5.77
CA ALA A 90 1.95 3.05 -6.59
C ALA A 90 0.71 3.47 -7.39
N PRO A 91 0.36 2.80 -8.50
CA PRO A 91 -0.92 3.02 -9.16
C PRO A 91 -2.11 2.75 -8.24
N SER A 92 -1.95 1.80 -7.31
CA SER A 92 -2.96 1.43 -6.31
C SER A 92 -2.31 0.85 -5.05
N PHE A 93 -2.93 1.08 -3.88
CA PHE A 93 -2.69 0.33 -2.65
C PHE A 93 -3.84 -0.64 -2.31
N VAL A 94 -4.75 -0.91 -3.24
CA VAL A 94 -5.72 -2.01 -3.09
C VAL A 94 -4.98 -3.34 -2.99
N ARG A 95 -5.48 -4.21 -2.11
CA ARG A 95 -4.92 -5.53 -1.82
C ARG A 95 -6.06 -6.53 -1.67
N PHE A 96 -5.77 -7.83 -1.70
CA PHE A 96 -6.79 -8.85 -1.44
C PHE A 96 -7.49 -8.65 -0.10
N GLY A 97 -6.75 -8.19 0.92
CA GLY A 97 -7.30 -7.82 2.23
C GLY A 97 -8.37 -6.70 2.19
N THR A 98 -8.38 -5.85 1.16
CA THR A 98 -9.42 -4.83 0.94
C THR A 98 -10.78 -5.48 0.70
N PHE A 99 -10.81 -6.60 -0.02
CA PHE A 99 -12.03 -7.36 -0.31
C PHE A 99 -12.38 -8.32 0.84
N GLN A 100 -11.37 -8.94 1.45
CA GLN A 100 -11.57 -9.91 2.53
C GLN A 100 -12.10 -9.27 3.81
N LEU A 101 -11.74 -8.02 4.11
CA LEU A 101 -12.17 -7.36 5.36
C LEU A 101 -13.70 -7.17 5.44
N PRO A 102 -14.40 -6.60 4.43
CA PRO A 102 -15.86 -6.58 4.40
C PRO A 102 -16.48 -7.97 4.52
N VAL A 103 -15.99 -8.95 3.76
CA VAL A 103 -16.50 -10.35 3.80
C VAL A 103 -16.40 -10.93 5.21
N SER A 104 -15.29 -10.69 5.92
CA SER A 104 -15.10 -11.18 7.28
C SER A 104 -16.08 -10.62 8.31
N ARG A 105 -16.79 -9.53 8.00
CA ARG A 105 -17.81 -8.91 8.86
C ARG A 105 -19.23 -9.44 8.59
N GLY A 106 -19.42 -10.23 7.52
CA GLY A 106 -20.69 -10.87 7.19
C GLY A 106 -21.26 -10.47 5.82
N ALA A 107 -22.27 -11.21 5.37
CA ALA A 107 -22.86 -11.06 4.03
C ALA A 107 -23.52 -9.69 3.76
N GLY A 108 -23.84 -8.92 4.81
CA GLY A 108 -24.40 -7.57 4.67
C GLY A 108 -23.43 -6.54 4.05
N GLU A 109 -22.14 -6.86 3.98
CA GLU A 109 -21.09 -5.93 3.52
C GLU A 109 -20.69 -6.14 2.05
N VAL A 110 -21.43 -6.96 1.28
CA VAL A 110 -21.16 -7.23 -0.15
C VAL A 110 -21.11 -5.93 -0.98
N GLY A 111 -21.89 -4.92 -0.60
CA GLY A 111 -21.83 -3.60 -1.26
C GLY A 111 -20.44 -2.97 -1.25
N LEU A 112 -19.66 -3.13 -0.17
CA LEU A 112 -18.27 -2.65 -0.10
C LEU A 112 -17.32 -3.45 -0.99
N VAL A 113 -17.57 -4.75 -1.14
CA VAL A 113 -16.80 -5.62 -2.05
C VAL A 113 -17.01 -5.19 -3.48
N ASN A 114 -18.27 -4.99 -3.89
CA ASN A 114 -18.62 -4.52 -5.22
C ASN A 114 -18.04 -3.14 -5.49
N MET A 115 -18.16 -2.21 -4.54
CA MET A 115 -17.57 -0.87 -4.66
C MET A 115 -16.04 -0.91 -4.87
N ALA A 116 -15.34 -1.79 -4.17
CA ALA A 116 -13.90 -1.97 -4.37
C ALA A 116 -13.59 -2.55 -5.76
N ALA A 117 -14.38 -3.52 -6.23
CA ALA A 117 -14.21 -4.13 -7.56
C ALA A 117 -14.50 -3.12 -8.68
N ASP A 118 -15.59 -2.36 -8.58
CA ASP A 118 -15.96 -1.29 -9.50
C ASP A 118 -14.85 -0.24 -9.61
N TRP A 119 -14.27 0.16 -8.48
CA TRP A 119 -13.18 1.11 -8.45
C TRP A 119 -11.93 0.56 -9.16
N VAL A 120 -11.58 -0.71 -8.89
CA VAL A 120 -10.44 -1.37 -9.55
C VAL A 120 -10.65 -1.48 -11.06
N ILE A 121 -11.83 -1.93 -11.50
CA ILE A 121 -12.18 -2.02 -12.93
C ILE A 121 -12.07 -0.64 -13.57
N LYS A 122 -12.70 0.38 -12.99
CA LYS A 122 -12.74 1.72 -13.56
C LYS A 122 -11.35 2.31 -13.82
N TYR A 123 -10.40 2.11 -12.90
CA TYR A 123 -9.11 2.82 -12.94
C TYR A 123 -7.92 1.95 -13.34
N HIS A 124 -8.02 0.63 -13.25
CA HIS A 124 -6.91 -0.29 -13.53
C HIS A 124 -7.21 -1.31 -14.63
N TYR A 125 -8.48 -1.62 -14.86
CA TYR A 125 -8.91 -2.58 -15.88
C TYR A 125 -10.15 -2.09 -16.66
N PRO A 126 -10.11 -0.87 -17.24
CA PRO A 126 -11.29 -0.26 -17.85
C PRO A 126 -11.85 -1.08 -19.03
N GLU A 127 -11.01 -1.88 -19.68
CA GLU A 127 -11.38 -2.83 -20.73
C GLU A 127 -12.34 -3.94 -20.26
N LEU A 128 -12.39 -4.24 -18.95
CA LEU A 128 -13.27 -5.26 -18.40
C LEU A 128 -14.69 -4.75 -18.14
N ALA A 129 -14.89 -3.43 -18.07
CA ALA A 129 -16.18 -2.83 -17.70
C ALA A 129 -17.32 -3.18 -18.66
N GLY A 130 -17.01 -3.44 -19.94
CA GLY A 130 -17.99 -3.80 -20.97
C GLY A 130 -18.25 -5.31 -21.11
N GLN A 131 -17.59 -6.15 -20.31
CA GLN A 131 -17.78 -7.60 -20.42
C GLN A 131 -19.11 -8.05 -19.77
N PRO A 132 -19.69 -9.20 -20.19
CA PRO A 132 -20.91 -9.73 -19.59
C PRO A 132 -20.78 -10.02 -18.08
N GLU A 133 -19.59 -10.43 -17.62
CA GLU A 133 -19.31 -10.73 -16.21
C GLU A 133 -18.02 -10.00 -15.74
N PRO A 134 -18.05 -8.67 -15.54
CA PRO A 134 -16.85 -7.86 -15.27
C PRO A 134 -16.06 -8.30 -14.03
N TYR A 135 -16.76 -8.70 -12.96
CA TYR A 135 -16.10 -9.16 -11.73
C TYR A 135 -15.42 -10.51 -11.89
N LEU A 136 -16.01 -11.43 -12.67
CA LEU A 136 -15.39 -12.71 -12.97
C LEU A 136 -14.18 -12.51 -13.90
N ALA A 137 -14.30 -11.60 -14.88
CA ALA A 137 -13.19 -11.22 -15.74
C ALA A 137 -12.04 -10.61 -14.93
N LEU A 138 -12.34 -9.70 -13.99
CA LEU A 138 -11.35 -9.15 -13.07
C LEU A 138 -10.67 -10.26 -12.26
N LEU A 139 -11.43 -11.19 -11.69
CA LEU A 139 -10.88 -12.30 -10.92
C LEU A 139 -9.93 -13.16 -11.77
N ARG A 140 -10.31 -13.46 -13.02
CA ARG A 140 -9.45 -14.18 -13.96
C ARG A 140 -8.16 -13.41 -14.22
N GLU A 141 -8.27 -12.11 -14.52
CA GLU A 141 -7.11 -11.26 -14.82
C GLU A 141 -6.09 -11.21 -13.67
N VAL A 142 -6.54 -11.08 -12.42
CA VAL A 142 -5.63 -11.01 -11.26
C VAL A 142 -5.04 -12.37 -10.83
N THR A 143 -5.45 -13.46 -11.46
CA THR A 143 -5.00 -14.83 -11.13
C THR A 143 -4.17 -15.51 -12.23
N GLN A 144 -3.95 -14.82 -13.36
CA GLN A 144 -3.02 -15.26 -14.42
C GLN A 144 -1.57 -15.05 -13.99
#